data_AF-A0A258RY22-F1
#
_entry.id   AF-A0A258RY22-F1
#
_cell.length_a   1.000
_cell.length_b   1.000
_cell.length_c   1.000
_cell.angle_alpha   90.00
_cell.angle_beta   90.00
_cell.angle_gamma   90.00
#
_symmetry.space_group_name_H-M   'P 1'
#
loop_
_entity.id
_entity.type
_entity.pdbx_description
1 polymer ?
#
loop_
_entity_poly.entity_id
_entity_poly.type
_entity_poly.pdbx_seq_one_letter_code
_entity_poly.pdbx_strand_id
1 'polypeptide(L)'
;MTPRVTVHHIGVEDEPVAVIEDFVPDPAGVRAAAMTAAFDTAGAHYPGIRAAVPPDYLPAIRPVLGKVFREVFGVTEAVSVIDIRLSIVTAAPDSLALEQRLPHVDALEPGRLALVHFLGAGDEDGTAFYRHRTTGFETIDRSRSAVYFAALNADLHRHGPPPPRYLAGDTPIYERIGQFAGCRNRALVYRGRLLHCGQITPDRVLSTDPGQGRLTVTGFFAAR
;
A
#
# COMPACT_ATOMS: atom_id res chain seq x y z
N MET A 1 -18.14 -15.54 -6.77
CA MET A 1 -18.22 -14.25 -7.48
C MET A 1 -16.95 -14.09 -8.31
N THR A 2 -17.02 -13.42 -9.46
CA THR A 2 -15.84 -13.21 -10.34
C THR A 2 -15.23 -11.84 -10.04
N PRO A 3 -13.90 -11.73 -9.85
CA PRO A 3 -13.26 -10.45 -9.60
C PRO A 3 -13.51 -9.44 -10.73
N ARG A 4 -13.79 -8.18 -10.38
CA ARG A 4 -13.94 -7.07 -11.34
C ARG A 4 -12.75 -6.14 -11.26
N VAL A 5 -12.08 -5.92 -12.40
CA VAL A 5 -10.90 -5.06 -12.48
C VAL A 5 -11.28 -3.73 -13.13
N THR A 6 -10.95 -2.62 -12.47
CA THR A 6 -10.99 -1.25 -13.02
C THR A 6 -9.60 -0.65 -12.92
N VAL A 7 -9.15 0.04 -13.97
CA VAL A 7 -7.85 0.72 -13.97
C VAL A 7 -8.09 2.22 -13.87
N HIS A 8 -7.45 2.85 -12.90
CA HIS A 8 -7.43 4.29 -12.74
C HIS A 8 -6.02 4.79 -13.03
N HIS A 9 -5.91 5.86 -13.80
CA HIS A 9 -4.64 6.54 -13.99
C HIS A 9 -4.65 7.80 -13.12
N ILE A 10 -3.56 8.03 -12.40
CA ILE A 10 -3.45 9.12 -11.43
C ILE A 10 -2.25 10.01 -11.74
N GLY A 11 -2.36 11.27 -11.32
CA GLY A 11 -1.28 12.23 -11.48
C GLY A 11 -1.03 12.64 -12.93
N VAL A 12 0.15 13.21 -13.15
CA VAL A 12 0.64 13.70 -14.46
C VAL A 12 1.54 12.65 -15.12
N GLU A 13 2.19 11.77 -14.36
CA GLU A 13 2.94 10.64 -14.89
C GLU A 13 2.02 9.51 -15.39
N ASP A 14 0.71 9.67 -15.22
CA ASP A 14 -0.34 8.78 -15.70
C ASP A 14 -0.12 7.33 -15.21
N GLU A 15 0.27 7.19 -13.94
CA GLU A 15 0.58 5.87 -13.39
C GLU A 15 -0.71 5.09 -13.10
N PRO A 16 -0.83 3.83 -13.57
CA PRO A 16 -1.99 2.99 -13.34
C PRO A 16 -2.03 2.43 -11.91
N VAL A 17 -3.23 2.48 -11.33
CA VAL A 17 -3.63 1.75 -10.14
C VAL A 17 -4.78 0.83 -10.53
N ALA A 18 -4.57 -0.48 -10.42
CA ALA A 18 -5.61 -1.46 -10.66
C ALA A 18 -6.42 -1.66 -9.37
N VAL A 19 -7.72 -1.35 -9.44
CA VAL A 19 -8.70 -1.64 -8.40
C VAL A 19 -9.40 -2.94 -8.75
N ILE A 20 -9.39 -3.90 -7.83
CA ILE A 20 -9.99 -5.22 -8.02
C ILE A 20 -11.05 -5.41 -6.95
N GLU A 21 -12.31 -5.41 -7.35
CA GLU A 21 -13.44 -5.75 -6.49
C GLU A 21 -13.67 -7.25 -6.47
N ASP A 22 -14.24 -7.76 -5.37
CA ASP A 22 -14.50 -9.18 -5.16
C ASP A 22 -13.23 -10.04 -5.34
N PHE A 23 -12.11 -9.56 -4.77
CA PHE A 23 -10.76 -10.03 -5.07
C PHE A 23 -10.53 -11.51 -4.76
N VAL A 24 -10.98 -11.98 -3.60
CA VAL A 24 -10.99 -13.40 -3.24
C VAL A 24 -12.42 -13.97 -3.25
N PRO A 25 -12.58 -15.28 -3.54
CA PRO A 25 -13.89 -15.92 -3.53
C PRO A 25 -14.51 -16.02 -2.13
N ASP A 26 -13.69 -16.21 -1.10
CA ASP A 26 -14.13 -16.32 0.30
C ASP A 26 -13.36 -15.34 1.21
N PRO A 27 -13.73 -14.05 1.21
CA PRO A 27 -13.11 -13.07 2.12
C PRO A 27 -13.42 -13.36 3.59
N ALA A 28 -14.54 -14.04 3.89
CA ALA A 28 -14.90 -14.39 5.26
C ALA A 28 -13.96 -15.45 5.82
N GLY A 29 -13.60 -16.47 5.03
CA GLY A 29 -12.60 -17.47 5.37
C GLY A 29 -11.22 -16.87 5.62
N VAL A 30 -10.77 -15.92 4.78
CA VAL A 30 -9.50 -15.22 5.01
C VAL A 30 -9.51 -14.42 6.31
N ARG A 31 -10.62 -13.73 6.63
CA ARG A 31 -10.78 -13.04 7.92
C ARG A 31 -10.79 -14.03 9.09
N ALA A 32 -11.49 -15.14 8.97
CA ALA A 32 -11.55 -16.17 10.02
C ALA A 32 -10.14 -16.73 10.31
N ALA A 33 -9.37 -17.01 9.26
CA ALA A 33 -7.97 -17.41 9.40
C ALA A 33 -7.13 -16.34 10.12
N ALA A 34 -7.34 -15.06 9.79
CA ALA A 34 -6.68 -13.95 10.47
C ALA A 34 -7.02 -13.89 11.97
N MET A 35 -8.26 -14.19 12.40
CA MET A 35 -8.61 -14.21 13.83
C MET A 35 -7.81 -15.22 14.64
N THR A 36 -7.32 -16.28 13.99
CA THR A 36 -6.55 -17.36 14.63
C THR A 36 -5.06 -17.29 14.35
N ALA A 37 -4.61 -16.31 13.55
CA ALA A 37 -3.22 -16.21 13.14
C ALA A 37 -2.34 -15.64 14.25
N ALA A 38 -1.09 -16.10 14.31
CA ALA A 38 -0.08 -15.52 15.18
C ALA A 38 0.51 -14.27 14.51
N PHE A 39 0.09 -13.09 14.99
CA PHE A 39 0.67 -11.81 14.57
C PHE A 39 1.90 -11.48 15.40
N ASP A 40 2.94 -10.97 14.74
CA ASP A 40 4.14 -10.44 15.36
C ASP A 40 4.42 -9.02 14.86
N THR A 41 5.27 -8.30 15.57
CA THR A 41 5.82 -7.01 15.16
C THR A 41 6.31 -7.05 13.71
N ALA A 42 5.86 -6.08 12.93
CA ALA A 42 6.43 -5.88 11.61
C ALA A 42 7.84 -5.28 11.72
N GLY A 43 8.65 -5.46 10.68
CA GLY A 43 9.91 -4.75 10.56
C GLY A 43 9.71 -3.22 10.51
N ALA A 44 10.79 -2.47 10.72
CA ALA A 44 10.80 -1.02 10.95
C ALA A 44 9.94 -0.17 9.98
N HIS A 45 9.80 -0.60 8.72
CA HIS A 45 9.08 0.16 7.71
C HIS A 45 7.55 0.15 7.85
N TYR A 46 6.98 -0.88 8.49
CA TYR A 46 5.52 -1.00 8.60
C TYR A 46 5.06 -0.73 10.04
N PRO A 47 4.18 0.25 10.26
CA PRO A 47 3.77 0.70 11.59
C PRO A 47 2.73 -0.25 12.22
N GLY A 48 3.04 -1.53 12.35
CA GLY A 48 2.10 -2.48 12.93
C GLY A 48 2.57 -3.92 13.05
N ILE A 49 1.62 -4.85 12.94
CA ILE A 49 1.83 -6.28 13.13
C ILE A 49 1.50 -7.06 11.85
N ARG A 50 2.15 -8.21 11.66
CA ARG A 50 1.95 -9.08 10.49
C ARG A 50 1.87 -10.55 10.85
N ALA A 51 1.16 -11.33 10.04
CA ALA A 51 1.06 -12.78 10.14
C ALA A 51 1.12 -13.43 8.75
N ALA A 52 1.32 -14.75 8.70
CA ALA A 52 1.24 -15.51 7.47
C ALA A 52 -0.19 -15.48 6.89
N VAL A 53 -0.32 -15.38 5.56
CA VAL A 53 -1.61 -15.61 4.89
C VAL A 53 -1.98 -17.09 4.94
N PRO A 54 -3.27 -17.47 4.88
CA PRO A 54 -3.65 -18.88 4.83
C PRO A 54 -3.14 -19.55 3.53
N PRO A 55 -2.86 -20.87 3.54
CA PRO A 55 -2.17 -21.54 2.43
C PRO A 55 -2.88 -21.46 1.07
N ASP A 56 -4.20 -21.36 1.08
CA ASP A 56 -5.07 -21.26 -0.09
C ASP A 56 -5.19 -19.84 -0.66
N TYR A 57 -4.72 -18.82 0.07
CA TYR A 57 -4.81 -17.43 -0.33
C TYR A 57 -4.08 -17.14 -1.66
N LEU A 58 -2.81 -17.56 -1.76
CA LEU A 58 -2.01 -17.34 -2.97
C LEU A 58 -2.60 -18.07 -4.20
N PRO A 59 -2.94 -19.37 -4.13
CA PRO A 59 -3.68 -20.05 -5.19
C PRO A 59 -4.95 -19.30 -5.64
N ALA A 60 -5.73 -18.75 -4.71
CA ALA A 60 -6.99 -18.07 -5.02
C ALA A 60 -6.79 -16.77 -5.82
N ILE A 61 -5.75 -15.99 -5.53
CA ILE A 61 -5.52 -14.68 -6.18
C ILE A 61 -4.69 -14.74 -7.46
N ARG A 62 -3.94 -15.83 -7.67
CA ARG A 62 -3.02 -15.99 -8.81
C ARG A 62 -3.67 -15.73 -10.18
N PRO A 63 -4.87 -16.25 -10.51
CA PRO A 63 -5.47 -16.03 -11.82
C PRO A 63 -5.75 -14.55 -12.12
N VAL A 64 -6.35 -13.84 -11.16
CA VAL A 64 -6.68 -12.42 -11.34
C VAL A 64 -5.43 -11.54 -11.33
N LEU A 65 -4.47 -11.80 -10.44
CA LEU A 65 -3.21 -11.06 -10.42
C LEU A 65 -2.40 -11.27 -11.70
N GLY A 66 -2.33 -12.50 -12.22
CA GLY A 66 -1.65 -12.78 -13.49
C GLY A 66 -2.26 -12.00 -14.66
N LYS A 67 -3.60 -11.87 -14.69
CA LYS A 67 -4.30 -11.04 -15.67
C LYS A 67 -3.92 -9.56 -15.51
N VAL A 68 -4.02 -9.02 -14.29
CA VAL A 68 -3.71 -7.62 -14.00
C VAL A 68 -2.25 -7.27 -14.31
N PHE A 69 -1.30 -8.13 -13.92
CA PHE A 69 0.12 -7.90 -14.19
C PHE A 69 0.41 -7.83 -15.69
N ARG A 70 -0.19 -8.70 -16.50
CA ARG A 70 -0.03 -8.67 -17.96
C ARG A 70 -0.73 -7.47 -18.60
N GLU A 71 -2.02 -7.32 -18.34
CA GLU A 71 -2.88 -6.39 -19.09
C GLU A 71 -2.74 -4.93 -18.63
N VAL A 72 -2.41 -4.68 -17.36
CA VAL A 72 -2.31 -3.32 -16.80
C VAL A 72 -0.85 -2.88 -16.69
N PHE A 73 0.02 -3.78 -16.22
CA PHE A 73 1.42 -3.42 -15.93
C PHE A 73 2.40 -3.87 -17.02
N GLY A 74 1.93 -4.54 -18.07
CA GLY A 74 2.75 -4.97 -19.20
C GLY A 74 3.80 -6.03 -18.83
N VAL A 75 3.57 -6.79 -17.75
CA VAL A 75 4.51 -7.82 -17.31
C VAL A 75 4.42 -9.01 -18.26
N THR A 76 5.47 -9.24 -19.05
CA THR A 76 5.60 -10.40 -19.95
C THR A 76 6.30 -11.58 -19.30
N GLU A 77 7.14 -11.29 -18.30
CA GLU A 77 8.02 -12.27 -17.69
C GLU A 77 7.39 -13.00 -16.48
N ALA A 78 8.16 -13.93 -15.91
CA ALA A 78 7.77 -14.64 -14.70
C ALA A 78 7.71 -13.67 -13.50
N VAL A 79 6.71 -13.87 -12.64
CA VAL A 79 6.54 -13.08 -11.42
C VAL A 79 6.82 -13.94 -10.18
N SER A 80 7.75 -13.48 -9.35
CA SER A 80 8.01 -14.06 -8.03
C SER A 80 7.35 -13.24 -6.93
N VAL A 81 6.81 -13.92 -5.91
CA VAL A 81 6.37 -13.29 -4.66
C VAL A 81 7.60 -13.00 -3.81
N ILE A 82 7.82 -11.74 -3.46
CA ILE A 82 8.89 -11.32 -2.53
C ILE A 82 8.41 -11.54 -1.09
N ASP A 83 7.23 -10.99 -0.76
CA ASP A 83 6.59 -11.13 0.54
C ASP A 83 5.08 -10.99 0.36
N ILE A 84 4.29 -11.68 1.19
CA ILE A 84 2.84 -11.52 1.26
C ILE A 84 2.35 -11.93 2.64
N ARG A 85 1.69 -11.01 3.34
CA ARG A 85 1.34 -11.16 4.75
C ARG A 85 -0.01 -10.54 5.06
N LEU A 86 -0.72 -11.14 6.01
CA LEU A 86 -1.76 -10.42 6.75
C LEU A 86 -1.07 -9.30 7.52
N SER A 87 -1.67 -8.12 7.55
CA SER A 87 -1.06 -6.89 8.07
C SER A 87 -2.12 -6.01 8.73
N ILE A 88 -1.83 -5.55 9.94
CA ILE A 88 -2.69 -4.64 10.71
C ILE A 88 -1.84 -3.45 11.16
N VAL A 89 -2.30 -2.24 10.88
CA VAL A 89 -1.64 -1.03 11.40
C VAL A 89 -2.05 -0.84 12.86
N THR A 90 -1.07 -0.70 13.74
CA THR A 90 -1.30 -0.65 15.20
C THR A 90 -0.49 0.43 15.91
N ALA A 91 0.52 1.03 15.27
CA ALA A 91 1.34 2.04 15.91
C ALA A 91 0.53 3.32 16.19
N ALA A 92 0.65 3.86 17.40
CA ALA A 92 0.06 5.14 17.73
C ALA A 92 0.74 6.27 16.94
N PRO A 93 0.02 7.35 16.59
CA PRO A 93 0.58 8.54 15.93
C PRO A 93 1.91 9.03 16.52
N ASP A 94 2.00 9.11 17.84
CA ASP A 94 3.19 9.58 18.58
C ASP A 94 4.39 8.62 18.52
N SER A 95 4.17 7.35 18.20
CA SER A 95 5.23 6.35 18.04
C SER A 95 5.78 6.23 16.61
N LEU A 96 5.20 6.96 15.65
CA LEU A 96 5.61 6.84 14.25
C LEU A 96 7.02 7.37 14.03
N ALA A 97 7.86 6.62 13.32
CA ALA A 97 9.11 7.14 12.79
C ALA A 97 8.85 8.21 11.71
N LEU A 98 9.87 9.01 11.37
CA LEU A 98 9.73 10.07 10.38
C LEU A 98 9.27 9.53 9.02
N GLU A 99 9.85 8.41 8.57
CA GLU A 99 9.48 7.78 7.30
C GLU A 99 8.03 7.27 7.25
N GLN A 100 7.45 6.95 8.41
CA GLN A 100 6.06 6.48 8.51
C GLN A 100 5.03 7.62 8.47
N ARG A 101 5.51 8.88 8.54
CA ARG A 101 4.69 10.10 8.46
C ARG A 101 4.70 10.74 7.06
N LEU A 102 5.44 10.14 6.12
CA LEU A 102 5.67 10.64 4.77
C LEU A 102 5.23 9.61 3.71
N PRO A 103 4.91 10.05 2.47
CA PRO A 103 4.79 9.12 1.35
C PRO A 103 6.12 8.41 1.10
N HIS A 104 6.04 7.13 0.74
CA HIS A 104 7.21 6.29 0.44
C HIS A 104 7.02 5.54 -0.88
N VAL A 105 8.10 4.89 -1.29
CA VAL A 105 8.12 3.89 -2.36
C VAL A 105 8.62 2.58 -1.76
N ASP A 106 8.10 1.46 -2.22
CA ASP A 106 8.47 0.13 -1.76
C ASP A 106 9.76 -0.39 -2.40
N ALA A 107 10.06 0.11 -3.61
CA ALA A 107 11.25 -0.30 -4.34
C ALA A 107 11.67 0.72 -5.39
N LEU A 108 12.97 0.75 -5.68
CA LEU A 108 13.55 1.57 -6.76
C LEU A 108 13.80 0.74 -8.03
N GLU A 109 13.79 -0.58 -7.92
CA GLU A 109 14.00 -1.51 -9.03
C GLU A 109 12.77 -1.56 -9.95
N PRO A 110 12.99 -1.68 -11.28
CA PRO A 110 11.89 -1.92 -12.21
C PRO A 110 11.22 -3.27 -11.95
N GLY A 111 9.98 -3.41 -12.43
CA GLY A 111 9.22 -4.66 -12.32
C GLY A 111 8.72 -4.98 -10.91
N ARG A 112 8.80 -4.03 -9.97
CA ARG A 112 8.28 -4.19 -8.60
C ARG A 112 6.83 -3.75 -8.52
N LEU A 113 5.97 -4.62 -8.03
CA LEU A 113 4.54 -4.37 -7.86
C LEU A 113 4.15 -4.59 -6.40
N ALA A 114 3.27 -3.74 -5.90
CA ALA A 114 2.68 -3.82 -4.57
C ALA A 114 1.20 -4.19 -4.67
N LEU A 115 0.70 -4.85 -3.63
CA LEU A 115 -0.69 -5.25 -3.44
C LEU A 115 -1.14 -4.83 -2.04
N VAL A 116 -2.30 -4.21 -1.95
CA VAL A 116 -3.04 -4.04 -0.68
C VAL A 116 -4.44 -4.58 -0.88
N HIS A 117 -4.79 -5.65 -0.16
CA HIS A 117 -6.14 -6.23 -0.14
C HIS A 117 -6.81 -5.95 1.19
N PHE A 118 -7.94 -5.25 1.17
CA PHE A 118 -8.65 -4.80 2.36
C PHE A 118 -9.65 -5.87 2.84
N LEU A 119 -9.54 -6.25 4.11
CA LEU A 119 -10.32 -7.32 4.73
C LEU A 119 -11.11 -6.85 5.95
N GLY A 120 -10.97 -5.60 6.38
CA GLY A 120 -11.68 -5.12 7.56
C GLY A 120 -13.19 -4.95 7.36
N ALA A 121 -13.86 -4.39 8.36
CA ALA A 121 -15.31 -4.49 8.54
C ALA A 121 -16.16 -3.58 7.62
N GLY A 122 -15.54 -2.72 6.82
CA GLY A 122 -16.19 -1.75 5.92
C GLY A 122 -15.82 -0.30 6.24
N ASP A 123 -15.86 0.59 5.25
CA ASP A 123 -15.49 2.02 5.32
C ASP A 123 -14.15 2.31 6.01
N GLU A 124 -13.13 1.56 5.60
CA GLU A 124 -11.80 1.71 6.18
C GLU A 124 -10.90 2.63 5.37
N ASP A 125 -10.08 3.34 6.12
CA ASP A 125 -8.80 3.90 5.75
C ASP A 125 -8.13 3.19 4.56
N GLY A 126 -7.99 3.92 3.46
CA GLY A 126 -7.57 3.40 2.17
C GLY A 126 -6.07 3.50 1.92
N THR A 127 -5.73 3.74 0.65
CA THR A 127 -4.38 4.10 0.20
C THR A 127 -4.45 5.41 -0.57
N ALA A 128 -3.52 6.32 -0.29
CA ALA A 128 -3.37 7.58 -1.01
C ALA A 128 -2.02 7.63 -1.73
N PHE A 129 -2.00 8.34 -2.85
CA PHE A 129 -0.87 8.48 -3.75
C PHE A 129 -0.52 9.96 -3.90
N TYR A 130 0.77 10.25 -4.07
CA TYR A 130 1.28 11.61 -3.93
C TYR A 130 2.26 12.02 -5.02
N ARG A 131 2.32 13.32 -5.26
CA ARG A 131 3.38 14.00 -5.98
C ARG A 131 4.23 14.79 -5.01
N HIS A 132 5.54 14.64 -5.10
CA HIS A 132 6.47 15.52 -4.40
C HIS A 132 6.51 16.89 -5.08
N ARG A 133 6.18 17.97 -4.36
CA ARG A 133 5.95 19.29 -4.96
C ARG A 133 7.23 19.91 -5.53
N THR A 134 8.36 19.77 -4.82
CA THR A 134 9.62 20.40 -5.21
C THR A 134 10.22 19.78 -6.47
N THR A 135 10.12 18.46 -6.63
CA THR A 135 10.67 17.77 -7.82
C THR A 135 9.62 17.50 -8.90
N GLY A 136 8.33 17.60 -8.58
CA GLY A 136 7.24 17.17 -9.44
C GLY A 136 7.12 15.65 -9.59
N PHE A 137 7.94 14.86 -8.88
CA PHE A 137 7.97 13.40 -9.05
C PHE A 137 6.77 12.72 -8.38
N GLU A 138 6.17 11.77 -9.10
CA GLU A 138 5.14 10.86 -8.57
C GLU A 138 5.74 9.46 -8.37
N THR A 139 6.71 9.09 -9.21
CA THR A 139 7.50 7.87 -9.06
C THR A 139 8.97 8.15 -8.78
N ILE A 140 9.57 7.31 -7.92
CA ILE A 140 10.99 7.34 -7.56
C ILE A 140 11.66 6.03 -7.96
N ASP A 141 12.60 6.10 -8.90
CA ASP A 141 13.47 4.98 -9.28
C ASP A 141 14.94 5.29 -8.92
N ARG A 142 15.86 4.39 -9.31
CA ARG A 142 17.29 4.58 -9.07
C ARG A 142 17.87 5.86 -9.68
N SER A 143 17.34 6.33 -10.81
CA SER A 143 17.83 7.53 -11.49
C SER A 143 17.35 8.81 -10.80
N ARG A 144 16.18 8.76 -10.15
CA ARG A 144 15.53 9.89 -9.48
C ARG A 144 15.85 9.99 -7.99
N SER A 145 16.24 8.90 -7.34
CA SER A 145 16.35 8.81 -5.89
C SER A 145 17.28 9.85 -5.26
N ALA A 146 18.47 10.07 -5.84
CA ALA A 146 19.42 11.05 -5.31
C ALA A 146 18.87 12.48 -5.33
N VAL A 147 18.24 12.88 -6.45
CA VAL A 147 17.60 14.20 -6.60
C VAL A 147 16.42 14.33 -5.63
N TYR A 148 15.60 13.29 -5.53
CA TYR A 148 14.45 13.26 -4.64
C TYR A 148 14.85 13.42 -3.17
N PHE A 149 15.79 12.62 -2.66
CA PHE A 149 16.18 12.68 -1.26
C PHE A 149 16.89 13.98 -0.90
N ALA A 150 17.68 14.55 -1.81
CA ALA A 150 18.27 15.87 -1.60
C ALA A 150 17.19 16.97 -1.46
N ALA A 151 16.19 16.96 -2.35
CA ALA A 151 15.07 17.90 -2.30
C ALA A 151 14.20 17.69 -1.05
N LEU A 152 13.84 16.45 -0.72
CA LEU A 152 13.07 16.12 0.49
C LEU A 152 13.79 16.60 1.76
N ASN A 153 15.10 16.41 1.85
CA ASN A 153 15.87 16.92 2.98
C ASN A 153 15.80 18.44 3.06
N ALA A 154 15.94 19.16 1.94
CA ALA A 154 15.80 20.62 1.92
C ALA A 154 14.39 21.07 2.34
N ASP A 155 13.35 20.36 1.89
CA ASP A 155 11.97 20.64 2.24
C ASP A 155 11.68 20.41 3.73
N LEU A 156 12.22 19.35 4.32
CA LEU A 156 12.12 19.10 5.75
C LEU A 156 12.86 20.16 6.58
N HIS A 157 13.98 20.69 6.11
CA HIS A 157 14.64 21.84 6.75
C HIS A 157 13.82 23.12 6.64
N ARG A 158 13.16 23.35 5.49
CA ARG A 158 12.38 24.55 5.23
C ARG A 158 11.04 24.57 5.96
N HIS A 159 10.33 23.45 5.95
CA HIS A 159 8.95 23.34 6.46
C HIS A 159 8.88 22.72 7.86
N GLY A 160 10.00 22.19 8.36
CA GLY A 160 10.03 21.38 9.56
C GLY A 160 9.62 19.92 9.29
N PRO A 161 9.87 19.02 10.24
CA PRO A 161 9.41 17.63 10.12
C PRO A 161 7.88 17.56 10.16
N PRO A 162 7.26 16.58 9.47
CA PRO A 162 5.85 16.33 9.58
C PRO A 162 5.48 15.99 11.05
N PRO A 163 4.30 16.44 11.51
CA PRO A 163 3.80 16.13 12.84
C PRO A 163 3.64 14.62 13.04
N PRO A 164 3.65 14.13 14.29
CA PRO A 164 3.54 12.71 14.61
C PRO A 164 2.11 12.19 14.38
N ARG A 165 1.74 12.04 13.11
CA ARG A 165 0.45 11.50 12.68
C ARG A 165 0.57 10.82 11.34
N TYR A 166 -0.38 9.93 11.06
CA TYR A 166 -0.56 9.42 9.71
C TYR A 166 -0.89 10.58 8.76
N LEU A 167 -0.30 10.52 7.57
CA LEU A 167 -0.52 11.54 6.56
C LEU A 167 -1.97 11.48 6.06
N ALA A 168 -2.64 12.63 6.08
CA ALA A 168 -3.98 12.81 5.55
C ALA A 168 -4.04 14.08 4.69
N GLY A 169 -4.32 13.90 3.40
CA GLY A 169 -4.43 15.00 2.45
C GLY A 169 -3.10 15.63 2.06
N ASP A 170 -3.17 16.85 1.56
CA ASP A 170 -2.02 17.60 1.06
C ASP A 170 -1.13 18.13 2.19
N THR A 171 0.13 18.37 1.87
CA THR A 171 1.10 19.07 2.73
C THR A 171 1.87 20.11 1.92
N PRO A 172 2.67 20.97 2.56
CA PRO A 172 3.61 21.83 1.85
C PRO A 172 4.64 21.09 1.00
N ILE A 173 4.92 19.81 1.28
CA ILE A 173 5.92 18.99 0.58
C ILE A 173 5.28 18.07 -0.47
N TYR A 174 4.03 17.65 -0.25
CA TYR A 174 3.32 16.69 -1.10
C TYR A 174 1.92 17.14 -1.50
N GLU A 175 1.54 16.83 -2.72
CA GLU A 175 0.17 16.94 -3.25
C GLU A 175 -0.41 15.55 -3.37
N ARG A 176 -1.63 15.32 -2.89
CA ARG A 176 -2.34 14.05 -3.08
C ARG A 176 -2.94 14.02 -4.48
N ILE A 177 -2.50 13.05 -5.28
CA ILE A 177 -2.89 12.89 -6.68
C ILE A 177 -3.90 11.75 -6.90
N GLY A 178 -4.13 10.91 -5.90
CA GLY A 178 -5.10 9.84 -5.94
C GLY A 178 -5.39 9.28 -4.56
N GLN A 179 -6.62 8.78 -4.36
CA GLN A 179 -7.02 8.11 -3.12
C GLN A 179 -8.06 7.05 -3.44
N PHE A 180 -7.89 5.87 -2.85
CA PHE A 180 -8.79 4.74 -3.02
C PHE A 180 -9.19 4.21 -1.65
N ALA A 181 -10.51 4.19 -1.39
CA ALA A 181 -11.05 3.72 -0.12
C ALA A 181 -10.80 2.23 0.11
N GLY A 182 -10.55 1.86 1.36
CA GLY A 182 -10.39 0.48 1.80
C GLY A 182 -11.75 -0.21 1.96
N CYS A 183 -12.31 -0.67 0.85
CA CYS A 183 -13.55 -1.44 0.85
C CYS A 183 -13.26 -2.93 1.09
N ARG A 184 -14.10 -3.62 1.87
CA ARG A 184 -13.92 -5.05 2.14
C ARG A 184 -13.90 -5.86 0.84
N ASN A 185 -12.93 -6.77 0.71
CA ASN A 185 -12.65 -7.60 -0.47
C ASN A 185 -12.23 -6.81 -1.72
N ARG A 186 -11.79 -5.55 -1.55
CA ARG A 186 -11.12 -4.78 -2.60
C ARG A 186 -9.61 -4.98 -2.49
N ALA A 187 -8.96 -5.17 -3.63
CA ALA A 187 -7.52 -5.07 -3.74
C ALA A 187 -7.09 -3.89 -4.62
N LEU A 188 -5.94 -3.32 -4.28
CA LEU A 188 -5.21 -2.35 -5.09
C LEU A 188 -3.89 -2.98 -5.52
N VAL A 189 -3.56 -2.85 -6.81
CA VAL A 189 -2.24 -3.19 -7.34
C VAL A 189 -1.65 -1.94 -8.00
N TYR A 190 -0.39 -1.65 -7.71
CA TYR A 190 0.34 -0.50 -8.26
C TYR A 190 1.85 -0.79 -8.32
N ARG A 191 2.60 0.06 -9.02
CA ARG A 191 4.07 -0.08 -9.08
C ARG A 191 4.70 0.34 -7.76
N GLY A 192 5.64 -0.45 -7.25
CA GLY A 192 6.31 -0.18 -5.97
C GLY A 192 7.11 1.12 -5.94
N ARG A 193 7.43 1.70 -7.10
CA ARG A 193 8.10 3.00 -7.23
C ARG A 193 7.18 4.22 -7.08
N LEU A 194 5.87 4.02 -6.95
CA LEU A 194 4.88 5.10 -6.87
C LEU A 194 4.78 5.62 -5.43
N LEU A 195 4.87 6.94 -5.25
CA LEU A 195 4.79 7.58 -3.94
C LEU A 195 3.40 7.39 -3.34
N HIS A 196 3.34 6.74 -2.18
CA HIS A 196 2.07 6.40 -1.55
C HIS A 196 2.18 6.33 -0.02
N CYS A 197 1.03 6.31 0.64
CA CYS A 197 0.91 5.97 2.05
C CYS A 197 -0.43 5.29 2.33
N GLY A 198 -0.51 4.58 3.47
CA GLY A 198 -1.81 4.24 4.03
C GLY A 198 -2.56 5.53 4.36
N GLN A 199 -3.78 5.68 3.85
CA GLN A 199 -4.64 6.80 4.22
C GLN A 199 -5.36 6.40 5.50
N ILE A 200 -4.85 6.83 6.65
CA ILE A 200 -5.42 6.52 7.96
C ILE A 200 -6.01 7.79 8.55
N THR A 201 -7.28 7.72 8.94
CA THR A 201 -8.01 8.85 9.51
C THR A 201 -7.40 9.20 10.87
N PRO A 202 -7.15 10.49 11.19
CA PRO A 202 -6.44 10.88 12.41
C PRO A 202 -7.03 10.32 13.70
N ASP A 203 -8.36 10.23 13.79
CA ASP A 203 -9.07 9.75 14.98
C ASP A 203 -9.37 8.24 14.94
N ARG A 204 -8.74 7.49 14.01
CA ARG A 204 -8.95 6.05 13.90
C ARG A 204 -8.46 5.36 15.18
N VAL A 205 -9.38 4.63 15.82
CA VAL A 205 -9.01 3.69 16.87
C VAL A 205 -8.28 2.51 16.22
N LEU A 206 -6.98 2.43 16.45
CA LEU A 206 -6.14 1.32 15.99
C LEU A 206 -6.23 0.17 17.00
N SER A 207 -6.36 -1.04 16.48
CA SER A 207 -6.50 -2.25 17.29
C SER A 207 -5.60 -3.33 16.74
N THR A 208 -4.99 -4.11 17.63
CA THR A 208 -4.28 -5.34 17.30
C THR A 208 -5.24 -6.49 17.00
N ASP A 209 -6.51 -6.39 17.39
CA ASP A 209 -7.56 -7.37 17.10
C ASP A 209 -7.88 -7.35 15.59
N PRO A 210 -7.62 -8.45 14.85
CA PRO A 210 -7.94 -8.54 13.42
C PRO A 210 -9.42 -8.29 13.09
N GLY A 211 -10.33 -8.47 14.04
CA GLY A 211 -11.77 -8.25 13.88
C GLY A 211 -12.17 -6.78 13.88
N GLN A 212 -11.37 -5.91 14.52
CA GLN A 212 -11.64 -4.48 14.73
C GLN A 212 -10.62 -3.57 14.02
N GLY A 213 -9.39 -4.06 13.88
CA GLY A 213 -8.29 -3.34 13.28
C GLY A 213 -8.42 -3.21 11.76
N ARG A 214 -7.62 -2.31 11.19
CA ARG A 214 -7.48 -2.15 9.73
C ARG A 214 -6.75 -3.36 9.15
N LEU A 215 -7.47 -4.47 8.98
CA LEU A 215 -6.94 -5.73 8.49
C LEU A 215 -6.78 -5.69 6.98
N THR A 216 -5.55 -5.94 6.53
CA THR A 216 -5.20 -6.04 5.12
C THR A 216 -4.35 -7.28 4.85
N VAL A 217 -4.24 -7.67 3.58
CA VAL A 217 -3.07 -8.40 3.09
C VAL A 217 -2.21 -7.43 2.29
N THR A 218 -0.93 -7.32 2.65
CA THR A 218 0.06 -6.57 1.88
C THR A 218 0.97 -7.56 1.15
N GLY A 219 1.17 -7.35 -0.15
CA GLY A 219 2.01 -8.22 -0.97
C GLY A 219 2.97 -7.44 -1.87
N PHE A 220 4.14 -8.02 -2.11
CA PHE A 220 5.20 -7.46 -2.94
C PHE A 220 5.66 -8.51 -3.95
N PHE A 221 5.79 -8.10 -5.21
CA PHE A 221 6.10 -8.97 -6.33
C PHE A 221 7.24 -8.39 -7.17
N ALA A 222 8.00 -9.29 -7.79
CA ALA A 222 9.01 -8.94 -8.79
C ALA A 222 8.72 -9.66 -10.09
N ALA A 223 8.48 -8.90 -11.15
CA ALA A 223 8.67 -9.34 -12.53
C ALA A 223 10.17 -9.34 -12.83
N ARG A 224 10.67 -10.42 -13.41
CA ARG A 224 12.09 -10.60 -13.78
C ARG A 224 12.20 -11.08 -15.19
#